data_AF-A0A353C0G6-F1
#
_entry.id   AF-A0A353C0G6-F1
#
_cell.length_a   1.000
_cell.length_b   1.000
_cell.length_c   1.000
_cell.angle_alpha   90.00
_cell.angle_beta   90.00
_cell.angle_gamma   90.00
#
_symmetry.space_group_name_H-M   'P 1'
#
loop_
_entity.id
_entity.type
_entity.pdbx_description
1 polymer ?
#
loop_
_entity_poly.entity_id
_entity_poly.type
_entity_poly.pdbx_seq_one_letter_code
_entity_poly.pdbx_strand_id
1 'polypeptide(L)'
;MLKRTLFIATFLLIFATGLVLAADTQKILEEADQLIKAGQYDTAFKLLSEADKKSENPEIVLKQVDIALNYFAVSTMHQMFAFKDLQPGETIEDIRGNEESESESGGGVYSYYQFEIDKILNKLIIRFPKNGQLYKALGEFYFEVSLRYGKGWLKPEQELVELAEKNCLKAEQNGVFDAKSLS
;
A
#
# COMPACT_ATOMS: atom_id res chain seq x y z
N MET A 1 -62.90 13.75 20.96
CA MET A 1 -61.54 13.28 21.34
C MET A 1 -60.70 13.17 20.08
N LEU A 2 -59.75 14.09 19.90
CA LEU A 2 -58.91 14.23 18.71
C LEU A 2 -57.84 13.12 18.70
N LYS A 3 -57.75 12.35 17.60
CA LYS A 3 -56.72 11.33 17.40
C LYS A 3 -55.36 12.00 17.24
N ARG A 4 -54.43 11.66 18.13
CA ARG A 4 -53.02 12.07 18.12
C ARG A 4 -52.32 11.45 16.90
N THR A 5 -51.98 12.27 15.93
CA THR A 5 -50.91 11.99 14.98
C THR A 5 -49.55 12.34 15.59
N LEU A 6 -48.51 11.70 15.06
CA LEU A 6 -47.11 12.13 15.01
C LEU A 6 -46.12 11.41 15.96
N PHE A 7 -44.97 11.11 15.36
CA PHE A 7 -43.72 10.51 15.87
C PHE A 7 -43.67 8.98 15.89
N ILE A 8 -43.07 8.39 14.85
CA ILE A 8 -41.79 7.66 14.86
C ILE A 8 -41.58 7.13 13.43
N ALA A 9 -40.88 7.89 12.59
CA ALA A 9 -40.44 7.41 11.28
C ALA A 9 -39.17 8.14 10.85
N THR A 10 -38.12 8.13 11.68
CA THR A 10 -36.80 8.64 11.26
C THR A 10 -35.70 7.94 12.06
N PHE A 11 -35.50 6.65 11.82
CA PHE A 11 -34.31 5.93 12.30
C PHE A 11 -33.99 4.72 11.41
N LEU A 12 -33.89 4.94 10.09
CA LEU A 12 -33.51 3.87 9.15
C LEU A 12 -32.93 4.43 7.85
N LEU A 13 -32.01 5.40 7.96
CA LEU A 13 -31.39 6.02 6.79
C LEU A 13 -29.93 6.44 7.03
N ILE A 14 -29.19 5.67 7.84
CA ILE A 14 -27.74 5.92 8.05
C ILE A 14 -26.87 4.68 7.70
N PHE A 15 -27.45 3.49 7.44
CA PHE A 15 -26.64 2.30 7.17
C PHE A 15 -26.30 2.03 5.70
N ALA A 16 -26.87 2.79 4.75
CA ALA A 16 -26.72 2.48 3.32
C ALA A 16 -25.46 3.08 2.65
N THR A 17 -24.81 4.08 3.25
CA THR A 17 -23.67 4.75 2.63
C THR A 17 -22.35 4.00 2.80
N GLY A 18 -22.21 3.18 3.85
CA GLY A 18 -20.99 2.39 4.09
C GLY A 18 -20.83 1.18 3.15
N LEU A 19 -21.94 0.58 2.72
CA LEU A 19 -21.92 -0.64 1.89
C LEU A 19 -21.45 -0.37 0.45
N VAL A 20 -21.79 0.79 -0.11
CA VAL A 20 -21.47 1.13 -1.52
C VAL A 20 -19.97 1.33 -1.69
N LEU A 21 -19.30 2.03 -0.76
CA LEU A 21 -17.85 2.28 -0.84
C LEU A 21 -17.01 1.01 -0.67
N ALA A 22 -17.48 0.04 0.11
CA ALA A 22 -16.78 -1.23 0.33
C ALA A 22 -16.83 -2.14 -0.92
N ALA A 23 -17.99 -2.19 -1.60
CA ALA A 23 -18.14 -2.97 -2.83
C ALA A 23 -17.26 -2.44 -3.97
N ASP A 24 -17.12 -1.12 -4.10
CA ASP A 24 -16.24 -0.51 -5.09
C ASP A 24 -14.76 -0.78 -4.77
N THR A 25 -14.37 -0.73 -3.48
CA THR A 25 -12.99 -1.03 -3.05
C THR A 25 -12.57 -2.46 -3.42
N GLN A 26 -13.42 -3.45 -3.12
CA GLN A 26 -13.11 -4.85 -3.40
C GLN A 26 -12.89 -5.10 -4.91
N LYS A 27 -13.74 -4.51 -5.75
CA LYS A 27 -13.61 -4.64 -7.21
C LYS A 27 -12.29 -4.04 -7.72
N ILE A 28 -11.90 -2.88 -7.20
CA ILE A 28 -10.64 -2.22 -7.57
C ILE A 28 -9.44 -3.08 -7.16
N LEU A 29 -9.48 -3.70 -5.98
CA LEU A 29 -8.43 -4.60 -5.51
C LEU A 29 -8.33 -5.86 -6.38
N GLU A 30 -9.46 -6.45 -6.77
CA GLU A 30 -9.49 -7.61 -7.67
C GLU A 30 -8.90 -7.29 -9.05
N GLU A 31 -9.23 -6.11 -9.59
CA GLU A 31 -8.66 -5.63 -10.86
C GLU A 31 -7.15 -5.39 -10.75
N ALA A 32 -6.70 -4.76 -9.66
CA ALA A 32 -5.28 -4.60 -9.38
C ALA A 32 -4.55 -5.95 -9.27
N ASP A 33 -5.15 -6.94 -8.59
CA ASP A 33 -4.57 -8.29 -8.49
C ASP A 33 -4.48 -9.00 -9.85
N GLN A 34 -5.43 -8.78 -10.75
CA GLN A 34 -5.37 -9.29 -12.12
C GLN A 34 -4.23 -8.63 -12.91
N LEU A 35 -4.06 -7.32 -12.77
CA LEU A 35 -2.97 -6.58 -13.40
C LEU A 35 -1.61 -7.02 -12.89
N ILE A 36 -1.45 -7.19 -11.57
CA ILE A 36 -0.21 -7.71 -10.95
C ILE A 36 0.13 -9.11 -11.49
N LYS A 37 -0.87 -10.00 -11.58
CA LYS A 37 -0.68 -11.35 -12.15
C LYS A 37 -0.26 -11.32 -13.62
N ALA A 38 -0.66 -10.29 -14.36
CA ALA A 38 -0.28 -10.05 -15.74
C ALA A 38 1.03 -9.24 -15.90
N GLY A 39 1.75 -8.96 -14.81
CA GLY A 39 2.97 -8.16 -14.83
C GLY A 39 2.75 -6.67 -15.14
N GLN A 40 1.52 -6.18 -15.04
CA GLN A 40 1.15 -4.79 -15.33
C GLN A 40 1.21 -3.94 -14.05
N TYR A 41 2.42 -3.74 -13.51
CA TYR A 41 2.62 -3.11 -12.20
C TYR A 41 2.40 -1.60 -12.19
N ASP A 42 2.80 -0.88 -13.24
CA ASP A 42 2.58 0.57 -13.36
C ASP A 42 1.09 0.86 -13.48
N THR A 43 0.42 0.12 -14.37
CA THR A 43 -1.03 0.21 -14.54
C THR A 43 -1.78 -0.13 -13.25
N ALA A 44 -1.36 -1.18 -12.51
CA ALA A 44 -1.96 -1.52 -11.22
C ALA A 44 -1.78 -0.41 -10.17
N PHE A 45 -0.56 0.14 -10.04
CA PHE A 45 -0.28 1.19 -9.08
C PHE A 45 -1.04 2.48 -9.39
N LYS A 46 -1.16 2.81 -10.68
CA LYS A 46 -1.96 3.94 -11.16
C LYS A 46 -3.44 3.78 -10.84
N LEU A 47 -4.03 2.62 -11.12
CA LEU A 47 -5.42 2.31 -10.80
C LEU A 47 -5.73 2.57 -9.31
N LEU A 48 -4.88 2.04 -8.42
CA LEU A 48 -5.02 2.20 -6.98
C LEU A 48 -4.86 3.66 -6.54
N SER A 49 -3.90 4.38 -7.14
CA SER A 49 -3.65 5.80 -6.84
C SER A 49 -4.81 6.70 -7.26
N GLU A 50 -5.47 6.39 -8.39
CA GLU A 50 -6.64 7.11 -8.85
C GLU A 50 -7.87 6.84 -7.99
N ALA A 51 -8.00 5.61 -7.50
CA ALA A 51 -9.06 5.18 -6.58
C ALA A 51 -8.95 5.81 -5.18
N ASP A 52 -7.73 5.98 -4.66
CA ASP A 52 -7.49 6.57 -3.34
C ASP A 52 -6.43 7.69 -3.37
N LYS A 53 -6.80 8.81 -3.99
CA LYS A 53 -5.93 9.98 -4.18
C LYS A 53 -5.38 10.60 -2.88
N LYS A 54 -5.97 10.28 -1.73
CA LYS A 54 -5.59 10.84 -0.42
C LYS A 54 -4.91 9.81 0.49
N SER A 55 -4.77 8.57 0.02
CA SER A 55 -4.21 7.44 0.77
C SER A 55 -4.92 7.28 2.13
N GLU A 56 -6.25 7.23 2.10
CA GLU A 56 -7.10 7.13 3.29
C GLU A 56 -7.76 5.77 3.47
N ASN A 57 -7.78 4.94 2.43
CA ASN A 57 -8.32 3.59 2.46
C ASN A 57 -7.20 2.58 2.81
N PRO A 58 -7.25 1.94 4.00
CA PRO A 58 -6.22 1.01 4.42
C PRO A 58 -5.97 -0.14 3.45
N GLU A 59 -7.01 -0.68 2.81
CA GLU A 59 -6.88 -1.86 1.94
C GLU A 59 -6.17 -1.50 0.63
N ILE A 60 -6.52 -0.35 0.05
CA ILE A 60 -5.86 0.17 -1.16
C ILE A 60 -4.40 0.51 -0.86
N VAL A 61 -4.14 1.22 0.24
CA VAL A 61 -2.76 1.57 0.63
C VAL A 61 -1.91 0.33 0.90
N LEU A 62 -2.45 -0.68 1.59
CA LEU A 62 -1.72 -1.93 1.82
C LEU A 62 -1.36 -2.64 0.52
N LYS A 63 -2.26 -2.64 -0.48
CA LYS A 63 -1.97 -3.16 -1.81
C LYS A 63 -0.91 -2.33 -2.55
N GLN A 64 -0.95 -1.00 -2.44
CA GLN A 64 0.08 -0.14 -3.01
C GLN A 64 1.46 -0.39 -2.35
N VAL A 65 1.51 -0.60 -1.03
CA VAL A 65 2.75 -0.94 -0.31
C VAL A 65 3.30 -2.29 -0.78
N ASP A 66 2.46 -3.30 -0.94
CA ASP A 66 2.84 -4.60 -1.50
C ASP A 66 3.49 -4.42 -2.89
N ILE A 67 2.88 -3.63 -3.77
CA ILE A 67 3.45 -3.33 -5.09
C ILE A 67 4.78 -2.57 -4.98
N ALA A 68 4.82 -1.55 -4.13
CA ALA A 68 6.00 -0.69 -3.96
C ALA A 68 7.20 -1.42 -3.39
N LEU A 69 7.01 -2.43 -2.53
CA LEU A 69 8.10 -3.22 -1.96
C LEU A 69 8.53 -4.36 -2.89
N ASN A 70 7.58 -4.99 -3.61
CA ASN A 70 7.86 -6.21 -4.36
C ASN A 70 8.09 -5.99 -5.85
N TYR A 71 7.52 -4.97 -6.48
CA TYR A 71 7.47 -4.84 -7.96
C TYR A 71 7.98 -3.50 -8.50
N PHE A 72 8.68 -2.69 -7.71
CA PHE A 72 9.31 -1.47 -8.23
C PHE A 72 10.44 -1.80 -9.21
N ALA A 73 10.51 -1.01 -10.29
CA ALA A 73 11.64 -1.02 -11.22
C ALA A 73 12.80 -0.20 -10.63
N VAL A 74 12.53 1.05 -10.27
CA VAL A 74 13.50 1.97 -9.65
C VAL A 74 12.84 2.63 -8.45
N SER A 75 13.64 2.96 -7.42
CA SER A 75 13.16 3.72 -6.27
C SER A 75 14.21 4.73 -5.81
N THR A 76 13.74 5.87 -5.33
CA THR A 76 14.58 6.90 -4.71
C THR A 76 14.26 6.92 -3.23
N MET A 77 15.23 6.50 -2.40
CA MET A 77 15.13 6.47 -0.93
C MET A 77 13.92 5.70 -0.38
N HIS A 78 13.27 4.85 -1.20
CA HIS A 78 11.97 4.23 -0.90
C HIS A 78 10.90 5.26 -0.45
N GLN A 79 11.00 6.47 -1.00
CA GLN A 79 10.01 7.55 -0.86
C GLN A 79 9.36 7.89 -2.21
N MET A 80 10.04 7.54 -3.30
CA MET A 80 9.51 7.59 -4.65
C MET A 80 9.78 6.27 -5.35
N PHE A 81 8.84 5.83 -6.15
CA PHE A 81 8.89 4.56 -6.86
C PHE A 81 8.53 4.78 -8.32
N ALA A 82 9.21 4.06 -9.19
CA ALA A 82 8.85 3.91 -10.59
C ALA A 82 8.54 2.44 -10.84
N PHE A 83 7.52 2.20 -11.65
CA PHE A 83 7.06 0.87 -12.03
C PHE A 83 7.11 0.75 -13.55
N LYS A 84 7.00 -0.48 -14.05
CA LYS A 84 6.89 -0.77 -15.47
C LYS A 84 5.97 -1.97 -15.66
N ASP A 85 5.18 -1.90 -16.73
CA ASP A 85 4.41 -3.04 -17.22
C ASP A 85 5.34 -3.94 -18.04
N LEU A 86 5.44 -5.19 -17.62
CA LEU A 86 6.36 -6.16 -18.19
C LEU A 86 5.98 -6.51 -19.63
N GLN A 87 6.98 -6.60 -20.50
CA GLN A 87 6.83 -7.19 -21.83
C GLN A 87 6.80 -8.72 -21.75
N PRO A 88 6.25 -9.42 -22.76
CA PRO A 88 6.24 -10.88 -22.76
C PRO A 88 7.65 -11.48 -22.60
N GLY A 89 7.84 -12.25 -21.53
CA GLY A 89 9.12 -12.89 -21.20
C GLY A 89 10.08 -12.04 -20.36
N GLU A 90 9.74 -10.77 -20.09
CA GLU A 90 10.47 -9.90 -19.14
C GLU A 90 10.08 -10.27 -17.71
N THR A 91 11.04 -10.21 -16.79
CA THR A 91 10.86 -10.41 -15.35
C THR A 91 11.11 -9.12 -14.57
N ILE A 92 10.71 -9.09 -13.30
CA ILE A 92 10.97 -7.93 -12.44
C ILE A 92 12.48 -7.75 -12.19
N GLU A 93 13.24 -8.85 -12.16
CA GLU A 93 14.69 -8.84 -12.02
C GLU A 93 15.38 -8.18 -13.21
N ASP A 94 14.86 -8.35 -14.43
CA ASP A 94 15.43 -7.77 -15.66
C ASP A 94 15.37 -6.23 -15.66
N ILE A 95 14.36 -5.65 -15.00
CA ILE A 95 14.11 -4.20 -15.01
C ILE A 95 14.54 -3.50 -13.72
N ARG A 96 14.85 -4.25 -12.65
CA ARG A 96 15.12 -3.66 -11.33
C ARG A 96 16.48 -2.97 -11.29
N GLY A 97 16.48 -1.71 -10.86
CA GLY A 97 17.69 -0.88 -10.77
C GLY A 97 18.26 -0.49 -12.13
N ASN A 98 17.57 -0.82 -13.22
CA ASN A 98 17.98 -0.46 -14.56
C ASN A 98 17.27 0.84 -14.99
N GLU A 99 17.94 1.96 -14.74
CA GLU A 99 17.48 3.29 -15.19
C GLU A 99 17.46 3.41 -16.72
N GLU A 100 18.16 2.51 -17.44
CA GLU A 100 18.27 2.49 -18.91
C GLU A 100 17.23 1.61 -19.60
N SER A 101 16.28 0.98 -18.88
CA SER A 101 15.23 0.09 -19.46
C SER A 101 14.25 0.76 -20.45
N GLU A 102 14.60 1.94 -20.96
CA GLU A 102 13.85 2.80 -21.86
C GLU A 102 14.62 3.18 -23.15
N SER A 103 15.74 2.54 -23.43
CA SER A 103 16.38 2.59 -24.76
C SER A 103 16.88 1.20 -25.08
N GLU A 104 16.34 0.50 -26.08
CA GLU A 104 16.69 0.77 -27.48
C GLU A 104 15.46 0.72 -28.43
N SER A 105 14.23 0.82 -27.91
CA SER A 105 13.01 0.81 -28.74
C SER A 105 11.91 1.71 -28.18
N GLY A 106 12.25 2.98 -27.91
CA GLY A 106 11.31 4.10 -27.95
C GLY A 106 10.25 4.20 -26.84
N GLY A 107 10.60 4.84 -25.72
CA GLY A 107 9.69 5.53 -24.79
C GLY A 107 9.71 4.95 -23.37
N GLY A 108 9.99 5.69 -22.30
CA GLY A 108 10.35 7.09 -22.09
C GLY A 108 10.18 7.42 -20.60
N VAL A 109 11.02 8.32 -20.06
CA VAL A 109 11.28 8.58 -18.63
C VAL A 109 10.26 7.96 -17.65
N TYR A 110 10.71 7.02 -16.83
CA TYR A 110 9.94 6.43 -15.73
C TYR A 110 9.08 7.49 -15.04
N SER A 111 7.77 7.24 -14.97
CA SER A 111 6.88 8.08 -14.18
C SER A 111 7.06 7.75 -12.70
N TYR A 112 7.62 8.68 -11.96
CA TYR A 112 7.83 8.51 -10.52
C TYR A 112 6.56 8.86 -9.74
N TYR A 113 6.14 7.93 -8.88
CA TYR A 113 5.12 8.14 -7.87
C TYR A 113 5.78 8.55 -6.56
N GLN A 114 5.42 9.71 -6.03
CA GLN A 114 5.72 10.05 -4.64
C GLN A 114 4.80 9.24 -3.73
N PHE A 115 5.37 8.31 -2.98
CA PHE A 115 4.64 7.40 -2.11
C PHE A 115 5.44 7.16 -0.84
N GLU A 116 5.30 8.09 0.11
CA GLU A 116 6.03 8.10 1.38
C GLU A 116 5.40 7.11 2.37
N ILE A 117 5.75 5.83 2.22
CA ILE A 117 5.10 4.68 2.89
C ILE A 117 5.02 4.89 4.41
N ASP A 118 6.11 5.30 5.07
CA ASP A 118 6.12 5.54 6.50
C ASP A 118 5.12 6.61 6.93
N LYS A 119 5.08 7.75 6.24
CA LYS A 119 4.15 8.83 6.58
C LYS A 119 2.70 8.41 6.39
N ILE A 120 2.41 7.74 5.27
CA ILE A 120 1.07 7.28 4.93
C ILE A 120 0.60 6.23 5.97
N LEU A 121 1.40 5.21 6.25
CA LEU A 121 1.03 4.16 7.18
C LEU A 121 0.91 4.68 8.61
N ASN A 122 1.80 5.57 9.07
CA ASN A 122 1.66 6.20 10.39
C ASN A 122 0.35 6.99 10.51
N LYS A 123 -0.04 7.75 9.49
CA LYS A 123 -1.32 8.48 9.46
C LYS A 123 -2.51 7.51 9.55
N LEU A 124 -2.48 6.41 8.81
CA LEU A 124 -3.54 5.40 8.84
C LEU A 124 -3.60 4.66 10.18
N ILE A 125 -2.46 4.34 10.79
CA ILE A 125 -2.39 3.70 12.10
C ILE A 125 -3.08 4.55 13.18
N ILE A 126 -2.92 5.88 13.13
CA ILE A 126 -3.63 6.78 14.06
C ILE A 126 -5.15 6.64 13.90
N ARG A 127 -5.66 6.47 12.68
CA ARG A 127 -7.09 6.33 12.38
C ARG A 127 -7.63 4.93 12.61
N PHE A 128 -6.81 3.90 12.37
CA PHE A 128 -7.17 2.49 12.41
C PHE A 128 -6.20 1.70 13.32
N PRO A 129 -6.10 2.02 14.61
CA PRO A 129 -5.04 1.51 15.51
C PRO A 129 -5.16 0.01 15.84
N LYS A 130 -6.26 -0.63 15.46
CA LYS A 130 -6.47 -2.08 15.61
C LYS A 130 -6.19 -2.86 14.32
N ASN A 131 -5.91 -2.19 13.20
CA ASN A 131 -5.61 -2.87 11.96
C ASN A 131 -4.14 -3.34 11.98
N GLY A 132 -3.94 -4.62 12.37
CA GLY A 132 -2.61 -5.23 12.46
C GLY A 132 -1.83 -5.25 11.13
N GLN A 133 -2.53 -5.26 9.99
CA GLN A 133 -1.87 -5.28 8.67
C GLN A 133 -1.09 -3.99 8.39
N LEU A 134 -1.59 -2.84 8.88
CA LEU A 134 -0.87 -1.56 8.74
C LEU A 134 0.45 -1.57 9.52
N TYR A 135 0.45 -2.15 10.72
CA TYR A 135 1.67 -2.30 11.51
C TYR A 135 2.63 -3.28 10.84
N LYS A 136 2.13 -4.44 10.37
CA LYS A 136 2.96 -5.41 9.65
C LYS A 136 3.64 -4.76 8.44
N ALA A 137 2.89 -4.08 7.59
CA ALA A 137 3.41 -3.41 6.41
C ALA A 137 4.46 -2.33 6.77
N LEU A 138 4.24 -1.58 7.85
CA LEU A 138 5.18 -0.56 8.31
C LEU A 138 6.48 -1.20 8.86
N GLY A 139 6.37 -2.34 9.54
CA GLY A 139 7.51 -3.10 10.01
C GLY A 139 8.35 -3.66 8.84
N GLU A 140 7.68 -4.28 7.87
CA GLU A 140 8.31 -4.79 6.64
C GLU A 140 9.00 -3.67 5.85
N PHE A 141 8.38 -2.50 5.75
CA PHE A 141 8.98 -1.32 5.15
C PHE A 141 10.27 -0.90 5.87
N TYR A 142 10.23 -0.68 7.19
CA TYR A 142 11.44 -0.28 7.91
C TYR A 142 12.56 -1.30 7.82
N PHE A 143 12.23 -2.59 7.83
CA PHE A 143 13.20 -3.66 7.63
C PHE A 143 13.83 -3.61 6.23
N GLU A 144 13.04 -3.53 5.15
CA GLU A 144 13.55 -3.45 3.77
C GLU A 144 14.49 -2.25 3.61
N VAL A 145 14.09 -1.09 4.12
CA VAL A 145 14.90 0.11 3.96
C VAL A 145 16.17 0.07 4.83
N SER A 146 16.13 -0.60 5.98
CA SER A 146 17.35 -0.87 6.77
C SER A 146 18.36 -1.72 6.00
N LEU A 147 17.91 -2.77 5.31
CA LEU A 147 18.77 -3.65 4.52
C LEU A 147 19.37 -2.93 3.31
N ARG A 148 18.56 -2.08 2.65
CA ARG A 148 18.96 -1.45 1.39
C ARG A 148 19.82 -0.21 1.57
N TYR A 149 19.53 0.61 2.58
CA TYR A 149 20.19 1.91 2.75
C TYR A 149 21.02 2.01 4.03
N GLY A 150 20.75 1.17 5.04
CA GLY A 150 21.45 1.20 6.33
C GLY A 150 21.53 2.63 6.90
N LYS A 151 22.76 3.10 7.10
CA LYS A 151 23.05 4.47 7.62
C LYS A 151 22.74 5.60 6.64
N GLY A 152 22.46 5.30 5.38
CA GLY A 152 22.23 6.26 4.31
C GLY A 152 20.79 6.76 4.20
N TRP A 153 19.86 6.26 5.02
CA TRP A 153 18.47 6.70 4.98
C TRP A 153 18.18 7.86 5.94
N LEU A 154 16.91 8.28 6.00
CA LEU A 154 16.41 9.42 6.79
C LEU A 154 16.54 9.20 8.31
N LYS A 155 16.72 7.96 8.75
CA LYS A 155 16.88 7.57 10.15
C LYS A 155 18.09 6.65 10.30
N PRO A 156 18.75 6.64 11.49
CA PRO A 156 19.83 5.71 11.76
C PRO A 156 19.37 4.24 11.65
N GLU A 157 20.24 3.38 11.12
CA GLU A 157 19.96 1.94 10.92
C GLU A 157 19.42 1.25 12.19
N GLN A 158 20.00 1.52 13.35
CA GLN A 158 19.51 0.95 14.61
C GLN A 158 18.06 1.36 14.91
N GLU A 159 17.70 2.63 14.68
CA GLU A 159 16.32 3.11 14.85
C GLU A 159 15.37 2.39 13.88
N LEU A 160 15.82 2.07 12.66
CA LEU A 160 15.01 1.34 11.68
C LEU A 160 14.70 -0.08 12.12
N VAL A 161 15.71 -0.80 12.64
CA VAL A 161 15.53 -2.17 13.14
C VAL A 161 14.58 -2.16 14.34
N GLU A 162 14.78 -1.23 15.29
CA GLU A 162 13.88 -1.07 16.45
C GLU A 162 12.44 -0.73 16.01
N LEU A 163 12.28 0.12 14.99
CA LEU A 163 10.97 0.44 14.41
C LEU A 163 10.34 -0.77 13.71
N ALA A 164 11.12 -1.57 13.00
CA ALA A 164 10.64 -2.79 12.36
C ALA A 164 10.10 -3.77 13.40
N GLU A 165 10.91 -4.12 14.40
CA GLU A 165 10.54 -5.04 15.48
C GLU A 165 9.30 -4.55 16.25
N LYS A 166 9.28 -3.28 16.64
CA LYS A 166 8.15 -2.69 17.37
C LYS A 166 6.84 -2.81 16.60
N ASN A 167 6.88 -2.61 15.28
CA ASN A 167 5.69 -2.70 14.45
C ASN A 167 5.26 -4.16 14.22
N CYS A 168 6.19 -5.09 14.04
CA CYS A 168 5.86 -6.53 13.98
C CYS A 168 5.18 -7.00 15.26
N LEU A 169 5.76 -6.70 16.44
CA LEU A 169 5.14 -7.01 17.72
C LEU A 169 3.75 -6.40 17.86
N LYS A 170 3.52 -5.21 17.31
CA LYS A 170 2.21 -4.57 17.34
C LYS A 170 1.21 -5.21 16.40
N ALA A 171 1.67 -5.71 15.24
CA ALA A 171 0.85 -6.51 14.33
C ALA A 171 0.37 -7.79 15.03
N GLU A 172 1.27 -8.50 15.72
CA GLU A 172 0.95 -9.72 16.46
C GLU A 172 -0.06 -9.48 17.58
N GLN A 173 0.13 -8.41 18.37
CA GLN A 173 -0.83 -7.99 19.39
C GLN A 173 -2.23 -7.71 18.81
N ASN A 174 -2.31 -7.34 17.54
CA ASN A 174 -3.54 -7.10 16.80
C ASN A 174 -3.99 -8.32 15.97
N GLY A 175 -3.43 -9.51 16.22
CA GLY A 175 -3.84 -10.78 15.61
C GLY A 175 -3.28 -11.03 14.21
N VAL A 176 -2.29 -10.26 13.76
CA VAL A 176 -1.58 -10.46 12.50
C VAL A 176 -0.18 -10.99 12.80
N PHE A 177 0.00 -12.29 12.58
CA PHE A 177 1.28 -12.96 12.77
C PHE A 177 2.05 -12.96 11.45
N ASP A 178 3.35 -12.70 11.52
CA ASP A 178 4.22 -12.98 10.39
C ASP A 178 4.77 -14.43 10.50
N ALA A 179 5.01 -15.08 9.36
CA ALA A 179 5.59 -16.42 9.35
C ALA A 179 7.09 -16.43 9.73
N LYS A 180 7.75 -15.25 9.73
CA LYS A 180 9.17 -15.08 10.04
C LYS A 180 9.45 -15.02 11.55
N SER A 181 8.44 -14.76 12.37
CA SER A 181 8.49 -14.67 13.84
C SER A 181 8.23 -16.02 14.51
N LEU A 182 7.91 -17.05 13.69
CA LEU A 182 7.73 -18.44 14.12
C LEU A 182 8.93 -19.34 13.76
N SER A 183 9.99 -18.80 13.14
CA SER A 183 11.20 -19.53 12.75
C SER A 183 12.43 -19.14 13.56
#